data_AF-A0A2V8YDY5-F1
#
_entry.id   AF-A0A2V8YDY5-F1
#
_cell.length_a   1.000
_cell.length_b   1.000
_cell.length_c   1.000
_cell.angle_alpha   90.00
_cell.angle_beta   90.00
_cell.angle_gamma   90.00
#
_symmetry.space_group_name_H-M   'P 1'
#
loop_
_entity.id
_entity.type
_entity.pdbx_description
1 polymer ?
#
loop_
_entity_poly.entity_id
_entity_poly.type
_entity_poly.pdbx_seq_one_letter_code
_entity_poly.pdbx_strand_id
1 'polypeptide(L)'
;MGSGSAGIGVADSLWEALVADDLSETEARSRFWLINSGGLLHSERTDLSEEQRRYAQPADRVANFPRTLENHRIDLSDVIHKIDATILIGLLTLPGAFTESIVHEMARKCERPIILPLSNPTSKAEAVPEDLLRWTDGRALIATGSPSPDVAYKGRKMRISRVTDGMFFAHPM
;
A
#
# COMPACT_ATOMS: atom_id res chain seq x y z
N MET A 1 -3.11 -1.92 -0.37
CA MET A 1 -4.18 -2.57 0.41
C MET A 1 -5.50 -1.95 0.02
N GLY A 2 -6.32 -2.69 -0.71
CA GLY A 2 -7.55 -2.20 -1.32
C GLY A 2 -7.49 -2.26 -2.83
N SER A 3 -8.31 -3.13 -3.42
CA SER A 3 -8.48 -3.28 -4.87
C SER A 3 -9.93 -3.03 -5.31
N GLY A 4 -10.68 -2.24 -4.53
CA GLY A 4 -11.93 -1.63 -4.99
C GLY A 4 -11.66 -0.49 -5.99
N SER A 5 -12.69 0.21 -6.43
CA SER A 5 -12.58 1.27 -7.45
C SER A 5 -11.48 2.31 -7.15
N ALA A 6 -11.43 2.84 -5.92
CA ALA A 6 -10.41 3.81 -5.51
C ALA A 6 -8.99 3.22 -5.56
N GLY A 7 -8.82 1.99 -5.11
CA GLY A 7 -7.52 1.30 -5.13
C GLY A 7 -7.02 1.01 -6.54
N ILE A 8 -7.93 0.62 -7.43
CA ILE A 8 -7.63 0.44 -8.86
C ILE A 8 -7.30 1.78 -9.52
N GLY A 9 -8.08 2.84 -9.26
CA GLY A 9 -7.80 4.16 -9.83
C GLY A 9 -6.44 4.71 -9.43
N VAL A 10 -6.05 4.58 -8.15
CA VAL A 10 -4.70 4.97 -7.71
C VAL A 10 -3.62 4.11 -8.37
N ALA A 11 -3.85 2.80 -8.53
CA ALA A 11 -2.91 1.93 -9.23
C ALA A 11 -2.77 2.32 -10.72
N ASP A 12 -3.88 2.66 -11.39
CA ASP A 12 -3.90 3.11 -12.77
C ASP A 12 -3.10 4.40 -12.94
N SER A 13 -3.31 5.42 -12.09
CA SER A 13 -2.54 6.67 -12.16
C SER A 13 -1.04 6.48 -11.90
N LEU A 14 -0.68 5.61 -10.95
CA LEU A 14 0.74 5.28 -10.69
C LEU A 14 1.35 4.49 -11.86
N TRP A 15 0.59 3.59 -12.47
CA TRP A 15 1.02 2.82 -13.62
C TRP A 15 1.24 3.74 -14.83
N GLU A 16 0.32 4.66 -15.10
CA GLU A 16 0.47 5.69 -16.14
C GLU A 16 1.73 6.54 -15.92
N ALA A 17 1.98 6.96 -14.69
CA ALA A 17 3.19 7.72 -14.34
C ALA A 17 4.48 6.90 -14.58
N LEU A 18 4.49 5.61 -14.25
CA LEU A 18 5.63 4.73 -14.50
C LEU A 18 5.88 4.51 -16.00
N VAL A 19 4.81 4.35 -16.79
CA VAL A 19 4.91 4.21 -18.24
C VAL A 19 5.40 5.52 -18.88
N ALA A 20 4.95 6.67 -18.37
CA ALA A 20 5.45 7.97 -18.79
C ALA A 20 6.93 8.20 -18.41
N ASP A 21 7.45 7.47 -17.44
CA ASP A 21 8.86 7.43 -17.02
C ASP A 21 9.63 6.27 -17.72
N ASP A 22 9.24 5.96 -18.96
CA ASP A 22 9.89 5.00 -19.88
C ASP A 22 9.87 3.51 -19.46
N LEU A 23 9.04 3.10 -18.50
CA LEU A 23 8.83 1.68 -18.23
C LEU A 23 7.86 1.06 -19.24
N SER A 24 8.13 -0.18 -19.64
CA SER A 24 7.13 -0.97 -20.36
C SER A 24 5.89 -1.22 -19.49
N GLU A 25 4.71 -1.36 -20.11
CA GLU A 25 3.47 -1.62 -19.37
C GLU A 25 3.57 -2.85 -18.46
N THR A 26 4.22 -3.91 -18.96
CA THR A 26 4.44 -5.16 -18.22
C THR A 26 5.36 -4.95 -17.02
N GLU A 27 6.47 -4.22 -17.20
CA GLU A 27 7.38 -3.93 -16.10
C GLU A 27 6.69 -3.06 -15.05
N ALA A 28 5.99 -2.00 -15.46
CA ALA A 28 5.25 -1.14 -14.57
C ALA A 28 4.23 -1.94 -13.74
N ARG A 29 3.39 -2.76 -14.38
CA ARG A 29 2.40 -3.61 -13.66
C ARG A 29 3.05 -4.62 -12.71
N SER A 30 4.23 -5.13 -13.05
CA SER A 30 4.97 -6.07 -12.19
C SER A 30 5.40 -5.46 -10.84
N ARG A 31 5.34 -4.12 -10.68
CA ARG A 31 5.70 -3.43 -9.42
C ARG A 31 4.52 -3.33 -8.44
N PHE A 32 3.31 -3.67 -8.85
CA PHE A 32 2.09 -3.50 -8.04
C PHE A 32 1.66 -4.79 -7.33
N TRP A 33 1.43 -4.71 -6.02
CA TRP A 33 0.98 -5.84 -5.20
C TRP A 33 -0.34 -5.48 -4.50
N LEU A 34 -1.46 -5.75 -5.18
CA LEU A 34 -2.79 -5.42 -4.69
C LEU A 34 -3.34 -6.56 -3.82
N ILE A 35 -4.00 -6.20 -2.73
CA ILE A 35 -4.56 -7.13 -1.73
C ILE A 35 -5.99 -6.70 -1.44
N ASN A 36 -6.92 -7.66 -1.40
CA ASN A 36 -8.31 -7.47 -0.95
C ASN A 36 -8.68 -8.48 0.15
N SER A 37 -9.97 -8.61 0.47
CA SER A 37 -10.45 -9.55 1.50
C SER A 37 -10.09 -11.01 1.22
N GLY A 38 -9.91 -11.38 -0.06
CA GLY A 38 -9.43 -12.70 -0.50
C GLY A 38 -7.89 -12.81 -0.58
N GLY A 39 -7.14 -11.84 -0.05
CA GLY A 39 -5.67 -11.81 -0.08
C GLY A 39 -5.09 -11.14 -1.33
N LEU A 40 -3.81 -11.41 -1.60
CA LEU A 40 -3.09 -10.94 -2.78
C LEU A 40 -3.82 -11.31 -4.08
N LEU A 41 -3.85 -10.39 -5.05
CA LEU A 41 -4.32 -10.68 -6.40
C LEU A 41 -3.28 -11.52 -7.15
N HIS A 42 -3.66 -12.71 -7.61
CA HIS A 42 -2.81 -13.56 -8.44
C HIS A 42 -3.62 -14.27 -9.53
N SER A 43 -2.97 -14.74 -10.59
CA SER A 43 -3.63 -15.21 -11.82
C SER A 43 -4.52 -16.45 -11.66
N GLU A 44 -4.31 -17.24 -10.61
CA GLU A 44 -5.18 -18.39 -10.27
C GLU A 44 -6.46 -18.01 -9.53
N ARG A 45 -6.59 -16.75 -9.08
CA ARG A 45 -7.84 -16.29 -8.46
C ARG A 45 -8.94 -16.16 -9.51
N THR A 46 -10.03 -16.88 -9.30
CA THR A 46 -11.18 -16.91 -10.21
C THR A 46 -12.20 -15.81 -9.92
N ASP A 47 -12.12 -15.18 -8.75
CA ASP A 47 -13.07 -14.19 -8.24
C ASP A 47 -12.75 -12.73 -8.63
N LEU A 48 -11.73 -12.51 -9.46
CA LEU A 48 -11.25 -11.17 -9.83
C LEU A 48 -12.07 -10.53 -10.95
N SER A 49 -12.38 -9.24 -10.78
CA SER A 49 -12.90 -8.39 -11.87
C SER A 49 -11.86 -8.21 -12.99
N GLU A 50 -12.29 -7.74 -14.16
CA GLU A 50 -11.37 -7.46 -15.27
C GLU A 50 -10.30 -6.44 -14.88
N GLU A 51 -10.69 -5.39 -14.16
CA GLU A 51 -9.78 -4.34 -13.73
C GLU A 51 -8.75 -4.86 -12.72
N GLN A 52 -9.17 -5.77 -11.83
CA GLN A 52 -8.31 -6.43 -10.85
C GLN A 52 -7.31 -7.39 -11.50
N ARG A 53 -7.72 -8.11 -12.56
CA ARG A 53 -6.85 -9.04 -13.30
C ARG A 53 -5.64 -8.34 -13.90
N ARG A 54 -5.75 -7.06 -14.27
CA ARG A 54 -4.62 -6.25 -14.78
C ARG A 54 -3.45 -6.17 -13.80
N TYR A 55 -3.72 -6.29 -12.50
CA TYR A 55 -2.74 -6.21 -11.41
C TYR A 55 -2.50 -7.55 -10.71
N ALA A 56 -3.08 -8.64 -11.23
CA ALA A 56 -2.88 -9.97 -10.67
C ALA A 56 -1.45 -10.45 -10.94
N GLN A 57 -0.76 -10.88 -9.89
CA GLN A 57 0.58 -11.43 -10.02
C GLN A 57 0.55 -12.83 -10.68
N PRO A 58 1.51 -13.16 -11.55
CA PRO A 58 1.66 -14.51 -12.06
C PRO A 58 1.78 -15.54 -10.93
N ALA A 59 1.12 -16.69 -11.07
CA ALA A 59 1.05 -17.73 -10.05
C ALA A 59 2.43 -18.27 -9.64
N ASP A 60 3.33 -18.44 -10.60
CA ASP A 60 4.72 -18.86 -10.40
C ASP A 60 5.51 -17.86 -9.53
N ARG A 61 5.29 -16.56 -9.71
CA ARG A 61 5.93 -15.50 -8.92
C ARG A 61 5.53 -15.55 -7.45
N VAL A 62 4.34 -16.06 -7.14
CA VAL A 62 3.79 -16.13 -5.78
C VAL A 62 3.75 -17.56 -5.23
N ALA A 63 4.26 -18.56 -5.96
CA ALA A 63 4.17 -19.97 -5.59
C ALA A 63 4.81 -20.28 -4.22
N ASN A 64 5.88 -19.57 -3.87
CA ASN A 64 6.62 -19.75 -2.62
C ASN A 64 6.19 -18.79 -1.49
N PHE A 65 5.08 -18.08 -1.66
CA PHE A 65 4.54 -17.21 -0.62
C PHE A 65 3.75 -18.07 0.39
N PRO A 66 3.86 -17.80 1.70
CA PRO A 66 3.01 -18.45 2.68
C PRO A 66 1.53 -18.24 2.35
N ARG A 67 0.71 -19.23 2.70
CA ARG A 67 -0.74 -19.17 2.58
C ARG A 67 -1.36 -19.52 3.92
N THR A 68 -2.42 -18.81 4.27
CA THR A 68 -3.22 -19.13 5.46
C THR A 68 -3.85 -20.52 5.34
N LEU A 69 -3.90 -21.26 6.45
CA LEU A 69 -4.48 -22.60 6.46
C LEU A 69 -6.00 -22.60 6.23
N GLU A 70 -6.69 -21.57 6.72
CA GLU A 70 -8.15 -21.49 6.71
C GLU A 70 -8.72 -21.22 5.32
N ASN A 71 -8.12 -20.31 4.55
CA ASN A 71 -8.66 -19.85 3.28
C ASN A 71 -7.63 -19.74 2.14
N HIS A 72 -6.43 -20.31 2.33
CA HIS A 72 -5.41 -20.46 1.28
C HIS A 72 -4.99 -19.13 0.61
N ARG A 73 -5.19 -18.01 1.32
CA ARG A 73 -4.86 -16.67 0.82
C ARG A 73 -3.47 -16.25 1.26
N ILE A 74 -2.89 -15.32 0.52
CA ILE A 74 -1.61 -14.67 0.85
C ILE A 74 -1.95 -13.33 1.49
N ASP A 75 -1.60 -13.14 2.76
CA ASP A 75 -1.94 -11.94 3.51
C ASP A 75 -0.88 -10.83 3.33
N LEU A 76 -1.19 -9.59 3.75
CA LEU A 76 -0.27 -8.45 3.64
C LEU A 76 1.09 -8.73 4.29
N SER A 77 1.09 -9.36 5.46
CA SER A 77 2.33 -9.73 6.15
C SER A 77 3.21 -10.63 5.27
N ASP A 78 2.62 -11.64 4.63
CA ASP A 78 3.34 -12.57 3.77
C ASP A 78 3.95 -11.86 2.57
N VAL A 79 3.18 -10.97 1.95
CA VAL A 79 3.65 -10.15 0.82
C VAL A 79 4.83 -9.27 1.26
N ILE A 80 4.69 -8.51 2.34
CA ILE A 80 5.76 -7.60 2.83
C ILE A 80 6.99 -8.38 3.27
N HIS A 81 6.86 -9.61 3.74
CA HIS A 81 8.02 -10.48 4.03
C HIS A 81 8.74 -10.94 2.76
N LYS A 82 8.02 -11.15 1.65
CA LYS A 82 8.58 -11.71 0.42
C LYS A 82 9.07 -10.68 -0.58
N ILE A 83 8.67 -9.42 -0.46
CA ILE A 83 9.04 -8.35 -1.40
C ILE A 83 9.74 -7.19 -0.68
N ASP A 84 10.48 -6.39 -1.44
CA ASP A 84 11.09 -5.14 -0.98
C ASP A 84 10.16 -3.95 -1.29
N ALA A 85 9.01 -3.89 -0.60
CA ALA A 85 8.03 -2.83 -0.82
C ALA A 85 8.59 -1.47 -0.36
N THR A 86 8.48 -0.46 -1.23
CA THR A 86 8.88 0.92 -0.94
C THR A 86 7.70 1.83 -0.61
N ILE A 87 6.50 1.47 -1.09
CA ILE A 87 5.25 2.22 -0.88
C ILE A 87 4.18 1.27 -0.36
N LEU A 88 3.51 1.66 0.72
CA LEU A 88 2.37 0.95 1.31
C LEU A 88 1.16 1.89 1.38
N ILE A 89 0.14 1.62 0.58
CA ILE A 89 -1.08 2.45 0.47
C ILE A 89 -2.28 1.70 1.02
N GLY A 90 -3.04 2.33 1.91
CA GLY A 90 -4.23 1.81 2.55
C GLY A 90 -5.49 2.51 2.06
N LEU A 91 -6.39 1.76 1.44
CA LEU A 91 -7.66 2.22 0.87
C LEU A 91 -8.80 1.23 1.22
N LEU A 92 -8.62 0.44 2.27
CA LEU A 92 -9.62 -0.47 2.82
C LEU A 92 -9.86 -0.03 4.24
N THR A 93 -11.10 0.27 4.58
CA THR A 93 -11.55 0.67 5.91
C THR A 93 -11.41 -0.46 6.94
N LEU A 94 -10.19 -0.91 7.16
CA LEU A 94 -9.76 -1.97 8.06
C LEU A 94 -8.78 -1.32 9.06
N PRO A 95 -9.29 -0.83 10.19
CA PRO A 95 -8.46 -0.15 11.18
C PRO A 95 -7.32 -1.07 11.65
N GLY A 96 -6.12 -0.51 11.82
CA GLY A 96 -4.96 -1.23 12.37
C GLY A 96 -4.35 -2.28 11.43
N ALA A 97 -4.69 -2.26 10.14
CA ALA A 97 -4.16 -3.21 9.18
C ALA A 97 -2.65 -3.05 8.90
N PHE A 98 -2.08 -1.86 9.16
CA PHE A 98 -0.64 -1.64 9.11
C PHE A 98 -0.07 -1.85 10.52
N THR A 99 0.17 -3.11 10.87
CA THR A 99 0.70 -3.47 12.19
C THR A 99 2.17 -3.07 12.35
N GLU A 100 2.62 -2.97 13.60
CA GLU A 100 4.02 -2.73 13.94
C GLU A 100 4.97 -3.70 13.22
N SER A 101 4.65 -5.00 13.22
CA SER A 101 5.47 -6.02 12.56
C SER A 101 5.59 -5.81 11.06
N ILE A 102 4.50 -5.43 10.39
CA ILE A 102 4.50 -5.16 8.95
C ILE A 102 5.33 -3.93 8.64
N VAL A 103 5.12 -2.84 9.40
CA VAL A 103 5.83 -1.57 9.18
C VAL A 103 7.32 -1.69 9.49
N HIS A 104 7.69 -2.40 10.56
CA HIS A 104 9.09 -2.68 10.86
C HIS A 104 9.75 -3.51 9.76
N GLU A 105 9.10 -4.57 9.27
CA GLU A 105 9.67 -5.41 8.22
C GLU A 105 9.87 -4.61 6.92
N MET A 106 8.91 -3.75 6.56
CA MET A 106 9.06 -2.83 5.44
C MET A 106 10.22 -1.85 5.66
N ALA A 107 10.30 -1.22 6.84
CA ALA A 107 11.34 -0.23 7.18
C ALA A 107 12.74 -0.84 7.34
N ARG A 108 12.85 -2.16 7.50
CA ARG A 108 14.12 -2.90 7.47
C ARG A 108 14.67 -3.04 6.05
N LYS A 109 13.79 -3.13 5.04
CA LYS A 109 14.14 -3.31 3.62
C LYS A 109 14.23 -2.00 2.85
N CYS A 110 13.50 -0.98 3.30
CA CYS A 110 13.47 0.33 2.68
C CYS A 110 13.99 1.39 3.66
N GLU A 111 15.03 2.12 3.27
CA GLU A 111 15.59 3.19 4.10
C GLU A 111 14.58 4.30 4.40
N ARG A 112 13.69 4.61 3.45
CA ARG A 112 12.73 5.70 3.57
C ARG A 112 11.36 5.30 3.00
N PRO A 113 10.59 4.45 3.70
CA PRO A 113 9.34 3.92 3.18
C PRO A 113 8.27 5.02 3.08
N ILE A 114 7.44 4.96 2.04
CA ILE A 114 6.24 5.79 1.91
C ILE A 114 5.05 5.00 2.45
N ILE A 115 4.36 5.49 3.46
CA ILE A 115 3.24 4.79 4.11
C ILE A 115 2.03 5.72 4.15
N LEU A 116 0.98 5.34 3.43
CA LEU A 116 -0.21 6.15 3.17
C LEU A 116 -1.46 5.47 3.76
N PRO A 117 -1.77 5.64 5.06
CA PRO A 117 -3.04 5.20 5.63
C PRO A 117 -4.16 6.18 5.24
N LEU A 118 -4.86 5.90 4.14
CA LEU A 118 -5.81 6.83 3.52
C LEU A 118 -7.27 6.60 3.90
N SER A 119 -7.58 5.55 4.67
CA SER A 119 -8.95 5.28 5.08
C SER A 119 -9.52 6.37 6.00
N ASN A 120 -10.79 6.72 5.73
CA ASN A 120 -11.53 7.78 6.42
C ASN A 120 -12.78 7.24 7.13
N PRO A 121 -13.20 7.83 8.27
CA PRO A 121 -12.50 8.87 9.05
C PRO A 121 -11.29 8.29 9.81
N THR A 122 -10.58 9.10 10.61
CA THR A 122 -9.36 8.69 11.36
C THR A 122 -9.50 7.36 12.13
N SER A 123 -10.69 7.05 12.68
CA SER A 123 -10.95 5.78 13.37
C SER A 123 -10.89 4.54 12.47
N LYS A 124 -10.86 4.73 11.16
CA LYS A 124 -10.73 3.68 10.13
C LYS A 124 -9.35 3.65 9.47
N ALA A 125 -8.44 4.51 9.88
CA ALA A 125 -7.08 4.54 9.34
C ALA A 125 -6.34 3.22 9.62
N GLU A 126 -5.54 2.78 8.66
CA GLU A 126 -4.79 1.53 8.73
C GLU A 126 -3.70 1.57 9.80
N ALA A 127 -3.18 2.76 10.11
CA ALA A 127 -2.32 3.05 11.26
C ALA A 127 -2.36 4.55 11.57
N VAL A 128 -2.01 4.93 12.80
CA VAL A 128 -1.85 6.33 13.18
C VAL A 128 -0.42 6.82 12.88
N PRO A 129 -0.23 8.07 12.46
CA PRO A 129 1.10 8.58 12.08
C PRO A 129 2.15 8.51 13.19
N GLU A 130 1.76 8.64 14.45
CA GLU A 130 2.67 8.55 15.59
C GLU A 130 3.34 7.17 15.71
N ASP A 131 2.55 6.11 15.53
CA ASP A 131 3.03 4.73 15.50
C ASP A 131 3.96 4.50 14.31
N LEU A 132 3.58 4.97 13.11
CA LEU A 132 4.41 4.85 11.91
C LEU A 132 5.76 5.54 12.08
N LEU A 133 5.80 6.73 12.69
CA LEU A 133 7.06 7.42 12.99
C LEU A 133 7.89 6.64 14.01
N ARG A 134 7.27 6.07 15.05
CA ARG A 134 7.98 5.22 16.02
C ARG A 134 8.57 3.98 15.36
N TRP A 135 7.78 3.21 14.63
CA TRP A 135 8.19 1.93 14.03
C TRP A 135 9.21 2.09 12.90
N THR A 136 9.30 3.27 12.30
CA THR A 136 10.26 3.55 11.22
C THR A 136 11.43 4.42 11.64
N ASP A 137 11.61 4.65 12.95
CA ASP A 137 12.62 5.56 13.48
C ASP A 137 12.56 7.00 12.92
N GLY A 138 11.35 7.44 12.57
CA GLY A 138 11.07 8.75 11.98
C GLY A 138 11.44 8.86 10.50
N ARG A 139 11.77 7.75 9.84
CA ARG A 139 12.19 7.73 8.43
C ARG A 139 11.00 7.72 7.45
N ALA A 140 9.85 7.19 7.85
CA ALA A 140 8.72 7.07 6.94
C ALA A 140 8.22 8.44 6.42
N LEU A 141 7.90 8.47 5.13
CA LEU A 141 7.11 9.54 4.53
C LEU A 141 5.64 9.18 4.67
N ILE A 142 4.89 10.00 5.42
CA ILE A 142 3.52 9.69 5.81
C ILE A 142 2.58 10.77 5.28
N ALA A 143 1.49 10.34 4.65
CA ALA A 143 0.34 11.18 4.41
C ALA A 143 -0.96 10.40 4.67
N THR A 144 -1.96 11.07 5.26
CA THR A 144 -3.21 10.45 5.72
C THR A 144 -4.40 10.91 4.89
N GLY A 145 -5.48 10.13 4.85
CA GLY A 145 -6.74 10.56 4.22
C GLY A 145 -7.50 11.59 5.06
N SER A 146 -7.45 11.43 6.38
CA SER A 146 -8.08 12.34 7.35
C SER A 146 -7.08 13.37 7.87
N PRO A 147 -7.52 14.57 8.30
CA PRO A 147 -6.66 15.52 9.00
C PRO A 147 -5.98 14.86 10.20
N SER A 148 -4.69 15.11 10.37
CA SER A 148 -3.90 14.63 11.50
C SER A 148 -3.12 15.81 12.10
N PRO A 149 -3.01 15.91 13.45
CA PRO A 149 -2.14 16.89 14.05
C PRO A 149 -0.67 16.60 13.71
N ASP A 150 0.18 17.61 13.84
CA ASP A 150 1.62 17.42 13.81
C ASP A 150 2.05 16.49 14.95
N VAL A 151 3.02 15.61 14.69
CA VAL A 151 3.54 14.64 15.66
C VAL A 151 4.90 15.09 16.19
N ALA A 152 5.10 15.05 17.51
CA ALA A 152 6.42 15.27 18.10
C ALA A 152 7.22 13.96 18.08
N TYR A 153 8.40 13.94 17.46
CA TYR A 153 9.27 12.76 17.39
C TYR A 153 10.73 13.13 17.64
N LYS A 154 11.36 12.53 18.67
CA LYS A 154 12.76 12.79 19.07
C LYS A 154 13.13 14.29 19.08
N GLY A 155 12.27 15.12 19.69
CA GLY A 155 12.46 16.57 19.81
C GLY A 155 12.16 17.39 18.55
N ARG A 156 11.70 16.76 17.46
CA ARG A 156 11.32 17.44 16.21
C ARG A 156 9.80 17.39 16.01
N LYS A 157 9.25 18.46 15.43
CA LYS A 157 7.84 18.50 15.01
C LYS A 157 7.73 17.97 13.59
N MET A 158 7.03 16.86 13.42
CA MET A 158 6.79 16.19 12.15
C MET A 158 5.42 16.61 11.62
N ARG A 159 5.39 17.29 10.47
CA ARG A 159 4.13 17.61 9.80
C ARG A 159 3.61 16.38 9.06
N ILE A 160 2.35 16.03 9.31
CA ILE A 160 1.66 14.95 8.59
C ILE A 160 0.82 15.58 7.49
N SER A 161 1.16 15.25 6.24
CA SER A 161 0.40 15.73 5.08
C SER A 161 -0.94 15.01 4.98
N ARG A 162 -1.95 15.69 4.44
CA ARG A 162 -3.24 15.08 4.11
C ARG A 162 -3.35 14.90 2.61
N VAL A 163 -3.78 13.72 2.18
CA VAL A 163 -4.17 13.44 0.80
C VAL A 163 -5.66 13.72 0.65
N THR A 164 -6.02 14.53 -0.34
CA THR A 164 -7.41 14.81 -0.73
C THR A 164 -7.62 14.38 -2.17
N ASP A 165 -8.86 14.11 -2.58
CA ASP A 165 -9.19 13.61 -3.92
C ASP A 165 -8.54 14.42 -5.07
N GLY A 166 -8.42 15.75 -4.92
CA GLY A 166 -7.75 16.61 -5.91
C GLY A 166 -6.22 16.47 -6.03
N MET A 167 -5.55 15.67 -5.20
CA MET A 167 -4.09 15.46 -5.27
C MET A 167 -3.68 14.33 -6.22
N PHE A 168 -4.59 13.40 -6.55
CA PHE A 168 -4.31 12.34 -7.53
C PHE A 168 -4.64 12.77 -8.97
N PHE A 169 -5.43 13.83 -9.15
CA PHE A 169 -5.79 14.41 -10.45
C PHE A 169 -4.97 15.68 -10.72
N ALA A 170 -3.67 15.54 -10.94
CA ALA A 170 -2.93 16.59 -11.63
C ALA A 170 -3.11 16.35 -13.14
N HIS A 171 -4.06 17.06 -13.76
CA HIS A 171 -4.14 17.12 -15.22
C HIS A 171 -2.82 17.65 -15.79
N PRO A 172 -2.25 17.05 -16.84
CA PRO A 172 -1.22 17.72 -17.61
C PRO A 172 -1.85 18.97 -18.24
N MET A 173 -1.28 20.15 -17.96
CA MET A 173 -1.54 21.36 -18.74
C MET A 173 -0.84 21.28 -20.09
#